data_AF-A0A7L4MX98-F1
#
_entry.id   AF-A0A7L4MX98-F1
#
_cell.length_a   1.000
_cell.length_b   1.000
_cell.length_c   1.000
_cell.angle_alpha   90.00
_cell.angle_beta   90.00
_cell.angle_gamma   90.00
#
_symmetry.space_group_name_H-M   'P 1'
#
loop_
_entity.id
_entity.type
_entity.pdbx_description
1 polymer ?
#
loop_
_entity_poly.entity_id
_entity_poly.type
_entity_poly.pdbx_seq_one_letter_code
_entity_poly.pdbx_strand_id
1 'polypeptide(L)'
;MPAPATPRTRLRHGAPTLLLLLTALATTLACRHLRPRDTTFAWESIKTLKAMAPTPPQPCQHQQAPFPFPDTLLHNSHPQQAAATARHILDHIFATLSGQSTPHQWDHQARQHLLNNLHHYIHHLERCLPANMMRIKGQGPRNRTLTINKYFRHIHNFLHTHNHSACAWDHVRLELRASFQRVDTLIWQMK
;
A
#
# COMPACT_ATOMS: atom_id res chain seq x y z
N MET A 1 -24.64 37.91 -55.49
CA MET A 1 -23.78 38.46 -54.42
C MET A 1 -23.37 37.32 -53.50
N PRO A 2 -22.08 37.17 -53.15
CA PRO A 2 -21.59 36.08 -52.30
C PRO A 2 -21.96 36.30 -50.84
N ALA A 3 -22.22 35.20 -50.12
CA ALA A 3 -22.59 35.18 -48.71
C ALA A 3 -21.37 35.49 -47.81
N PRO A 4 -21.53 36.21 -46.68
CA PRO A 4 -20.48 36.33 -45.70
C PRO A 4 -20.51 35.12 -44.75
N ALA A 5 -19.50 34.26 -44.89
CA ALA A 5 -19.14 33.30 -43.85
C ALA A 5 -18.25 34.01 -42.81
N THR A 6 -18.68 34.02 -41.55
CA THR A 6 -17.89 34.49 -40.41
C THR A 6 -17.66 33.35 -39.41
N PRO A 7 -16.55 33.43 -38.64
CA PRO A 7 -15.72 32.28 -38.36
C PRO A 7 -16.23 31.46 -37.18
N ARG A 8 -16.26 30.13 -37.35
CA ARG A 8 -16.25 29.20 -36.22
C ARG A 8 -14.93 29.37 -35.46
N THR A 9 -14.96 30.11 -34.36
CA THR A 9 -13.92 30.12 -33.35
C THR A 9 -13.67 28.69 -32.90
N ARG A 10 -12.55 28.11 -33.32
CA ARG A 10 -12.07 26.82 -32.81
C ARG A 10 -11.59 27.01 -31.38
N LEU A 11 -12.52 27.13 -30.44
CA LEU A 11 -12.25 26.83 -29.03
C LEU A 11 -12.23 25.31 -28.88
N ARG A 12 -11.19 24.66 -29.37
CA ARG A 12 -11.04 23.22 -29.20
C ARG A 12 -9.59 22.92 -28.85
N HIS A 13 -9.43 22.23 -27.73
CA HIS A 13 -8.21 21.60 -27.21
C HIS A 13 -7.42 22.33 -26.11
N GLY A 14 -7.53 23.65 -25.90
CA GLY A 14 -6.76 24.35 -24.84
C GLY A 14 -7.26 24.13 -23.41
N ALA A 15 -8.58 24.18 -23.20
CA ALA A 15 -9.19 23.94 -21.89
C ALA A 15 -8.97 22.51 -21.33
N PRO A 16 -9.11 21.42 -22.13
CA PRO A 16 -8.89 20.07 -21.61
C PRO A 16 -7.41 19.77 -21.29
N THR A 17 -6.44 20.30 -22.06
CA THR A 17 -5.01 20.15 -21.72
C THR A 17 -4.63 20.92 -20.47
N LEU A 18 -5.14 22.15 -20.29
CA LEU A 18 -4.92 22.91 -19.06
C LEU A 18 -5.48 22.19 -17.82
N LEU A 19 -6.69 21.62 -17.92
CA LEU A 19 -7.30 20.86 -16.85
C LEU A 19 -6.46 19.62 -16.47
N LEU A 20 -5.96 18.88 -17.47
CA LEU A 20 -5.08 17.73 -17.25
C LEU A 20 -3.77 18.13 -16.55
N LEU A 21 -3.13 19.21 -16.98
CA LEU A 21 -1.91 19.72 -16.36
C LEU A 21 -2.14 20.14 -14.91
N LEU A 22 -3.25 20.82 -14.60
CA LEU A 22 -3.61 21.22 -13.24
C LEU A 22 -3.85 19.99 -12.33
N THR A 23 -4.49 18.94 -12.84
CA THR A 23 -4.68 17.70 -12.07
C THR A 23 -3.36 16.96 -11.81
N ALA A 24 -2.45 16.96 -12.77
CA ALA A 24 -1.11 16.38 -12.60
C ALA A 24 -0.28 17.19 -11.58
N LEU A 25 -0.36 18.52 -11.62
CA LEU A 25 0.30 19.37 -10.62
C LEU A 25 -0.30 19.17 -9.22
N ALA A 26 -1.61 19.09 -9.09
CA ALA A 26 -2.28 18.89 -7.81
C ALA A 26 -1.91 17.54 -7.16
N THR A 27 -1.88 16.47 -7.96
CA THR A 27 -1.51 15.12 -7.47
C THR A 27 -0.04 15.03 -7.09
N THR A 28 0.87 15.63 -7.86
CA THR A 28 2.30 15.69 -7.52
C THR A 28 2.56 16.52 -6.25
N LEU A 29 1.90 17.67 -6.08
CA LEU A 29 1.95 18.43 -4.82
C LEU A 29 1.40 17.62 -3.65
N ALA A 30 0.27 16.91 -3.85
CA ALA A 30 -0.30 16.07 -2.81
C ALA A 30 0.70 15.02 -2.33
N CYS A 31 1.33 14.26 -3.25
CA CYS A 31 2.38 13.28 -2.93
C CYS A 31 3.54 13.88 -2.13
N ARG A 32 4.02 15.06 -2.52
CA ARG A 32 5.11 15.76 -1.83
C ARG A 32 4.75 16.16 -0.40
N HIS A 33 3.51 16.58 -0.17
CA HIS A 33 3.02 17.01 1.14
C HIS A 33 2.69 15.86 2.09
N LEU A 34 2.53 14.62 1.60
CA LEU A 34 2.34 13.42 2.42
C LEU A 34 3.58 13.12 3.27
N ARG A 35 4.78 13.19 2.68
CA ARG A 35 6.03 12.72 3.31
C ARG A 35 6.33 13.28 4.72
N PRO A 36 6.21 14.59 5.03
CA PRO A 36 6.57 15.10 6.36
C PRO A 36 5.64 14.62 7.49
N ARG A 37 4.42 14.16 7.17
CA ARG A 37 3.45 13.64 8.15
C ARG A 37 3.57 12.14 8.37
N ASP A 38 4.39 11.47 7.55
CA ASP A 38 4.31 10.03 7.34
C ASP A 38 5.56 9.26 7.77
N THR A 39 6.65 9.95 8.12
CA THR A 39 7.93 9.29 8.49
C THR A 39 7.86 8.46 9.77
N THR A 40 6.86 8.69 10.62
CA THR A 40 6.66 7.90 11.84
C THR A 40 5.69 6.74 11.66
N PHE A 41 4.89 6.74 10.59
CA PHE A 41 3.80 5.77 10.39
C PHE A 41 4.29 4.31 10.46
N ALA A 42 5.36 4.00 9.72
CA ALA A 42 5.91 2.65 9.68
C ALA A 42 6.47 2.22 11.04
N TRP A 43 7.16 3.13 11.74
CA TRP A 43 7.73 2.87 13.06
C TRP A 43 6.65 2.63 14.11
N GLU A 44 5.63 3.49 14.17
CA GLU A 44 4.50 3.31 15.08
C GLU A 44 3.74 2.01 14.79
N SER A 45 3.51 1.70 13.51
CA SER A 45 2.85 0.45 13.12
C SER A 45 3.62 -0.79 13.55
N ILE A 46 4.96 -0.78 13.41
CA ILE A 46 5.83 -1.86 13.89
C ILE A 46 5.80 -1.97 15.41
N LYS A 47 5.83 -0.83 16.12
CA LYS A 47 5.74 -0.78 17.58
C LYS A 47 4.41 -1.33 18.08
N THR A 48 3.29 -0.94 17.47
CA THR A 48 1.96 -1.50 17.79
C THR A 48 1.88 -2.97 17.45
N LEU A 49 2.41 -3.42 16.30
CA LEU A 49 2.48 -4.84 15.94
C LEU A 49 3.25 -5.67 16.99
N LYS A 50 4.37 -5.14 17.50
CA LYS A 50 5.16 -5.80 18.56
C LYS A 50 4.40 -5.87 19.88
N ALA A 51 3.67 -4.82 20.24
CA ALA A 51 2.83 -4.81 21.45
C ALA A 51 1.63 -5.76 21.32
N MET A 52 1.01 -5.80 20.15
CA MET A 52 -0.13 -6.66 19.83
C MET A 52 0.22 -8.15 19.86
N ALA A 53 1.38 -8.50 19.31
CA ALA A 53 1.81 -9.88 19.11
C ALA A 53 3.21 -10.08 19.71
N PRO A 54 3.32 -10.35 21.02
CA PRO A 54 4.61 -10.61 21.63
C PRO A 54 5.25 -11.86 21.04
N THR A 55 6.59 -11.90 21.02
CA THR A 55 7.33 -13.08 20.57
C THR A 55 6.94 -14.29 21.44
N PRO A 56 6.69 -15.47 20.83
CA PRO A 56 6.38 -16.67 21.59
C PRO A 56 7.50 -17.04 22.58
N PRO A 57 7.17 -17.63 23.75
CA PRO A 57 8.16 -18.03 24.75
C PRO A 57 9.13 -19.11 24.24
N GLN A 58 8.63 -20.01 23.40
CA GLN A 58 9.44 -21.02 22.73
C GLN A 58 9.80 -20.53 21.32
N PRO A 59 11.07 -20.64 20.90
CA PRO A 59 11.47 -20.23 19.57
C PRO A 59 10.80 -21.12 18.53
N CYS A 60 10.14 -20.49 17.56
CA CYS A 60 9.65 -21.18 16.38
C CYS A 60 10.80 -21.40 15.41
N GLN A 61 10.87 -22.58 14.78
CA GLN A 61 11.82 -22.82 13.71
C GLN A 61 11.37 -22.03 12.47
N HIS A 62 11.98 -20.87 12.26
CA HIS A 62 11.73 -20.08 11.06
C HIS A 62 12.43 -20.76 9.89
N GLN A 63 11.70 -21.54 9.12
CA GLN A 63 12.14 -21.88 7.77
C GLN A 63 12.26 -20.59 6.97
N GLN A 64 13.24 -20.52 6.07
CA GLN A 64 13.33 -19.44 5.10
C GLN A 64 11.97 -19.26 4.45
N ALA A 65 11.49 -18.01 4.34
CA ALA A 65 10.20 -17.73 3.73
C ALA A 65 10.19 -18.44 2.37
N PRO A 66 9.27 -19.39 2.12
CA PRO A 66 9.26 -20.13 0.85
C PRO A 66 9.08 -19.21 -0.35
N PHE A 67 8.73 -17.94 -0.10
CA PHE A 67 8.55 -16.90 -1.10
C PHE A 67 9.20 -15.60 -0.64
N PRO A 68 10.45 -15.32 -1.08
CA PRO A 68 11.10 -14.05 -0.76
C PRO A 68 10.32 -12.88 -1.33
N PHE A 69 10.40 -11.73 -0.67
CA PHE A 69 9.80 -10.52 -1.18
C PHE A 69 10.49 -10.08 -2.48
N PRO A 70 9.74 -9.71 -3.53
CA PRO A 70 10.32 -9.29 -4.79
C PRO A 70 10.80 -7.83 -4.70
N ASP A 71 12.10 -7.63 -4.47
CA ASP A 71 12.72 -6.30 -4.30
C ASP A 71 12.54 -5.34 -5.49
N THR A 72 12.19 -5.86 -6.67
CA THR A 72 11.77 -5.06 -7.83
C THR A 72 10.58 -4.14 -7.51
N LEU A 73 9.75 -4.48 -6.52
CA LEU A 73 8.65 -3.64 -6.03
C LEU A 73 9.14 -2.37 -5.31
N LEU A 74 10.36 -2.38 -4.76
CA LEU A 74 10.96 -1.21 -4.10
C LEU A 74 11.56 -0.22 -5.10
N HIS A 75 11.65 -0.57 -6.37
CA HIS A 75 12.21 0.30 -7.40
C HIS A 75 11.08 1.05 -8.10
N ASN A 76 10.85 2.31 -7.77
CA ASN A 76 9.75 3.11 -8.35
C ASN A 76 10.28 4.28 -9.16
N SER A 77 9.72 4.49 -10.35
CA SER A 77 10.15 5.55 -11.25
C SER A 77 9.48 6.90 -10.94
N HIS A 78 8.36 6.90 -10.20
CA HIS A 78 7.58 8.10 -9.88
C HIS A 78 6.93 7.98 -8.48
N PRO A 79 6.69 9.10 -7.76
CA PRO A 79 6.05 9.13 -6.44
C PRO A 79 4.73 8.39 -6.35
N GLN A 80 3.87 8.52 -7.36
CA GLN A 80 2.55 7.88 -7.40
C GLN A 80 2.67 6.35 -7.46
N GLN A 81 3.72 5.83 -8.09
CA GLN A 81 3.97 4.40 -8.17
C GLN A 81 4.43 3.85 -6.80
N ALA A 82 5.27 4.60 -6.09
CA ALA A 82 5.66 4.25 -4.73
C ALA A 82 4.44 4.27 -3.79
N ALA A 83 3.60 5.32 -3.88
CA ALA A 83 2.36 5.42 -3.11
C ALA A 83 1.37 4.29 -3.42
N ALA A 84 1.20 3.91 -4.70
CA ALA A 84 0.34 2.81 -5.10
C ALA A 84 0.86 1.47 -4.57
N THR A 85 2.18 1.25 -4.63
CA THR A 85 2.82 0.04 -4.09
C THR A 85 2.65 -0.04 -2.57
N ALA A 86 2.89 1.06 -1.85
CA ALA A 86 2.71 1.14 -0.41
C ALA A 86 1.25 0.87 -0.02
N ARG A 87 0.29 1.52 -0.69
CA ARG A 87 -1.14 1.30 -0.47
C ARG A 87 -1.53 -0.17 -0.66
N HIS A 88 -1.08 -0.80 -1.74
CA HIS A 88 -1.36 -2.21 -2.00
C HIS A 88 -0.77 -3.15 -0.93
N ILE A 89 0.45 -2.87 -0.44
CA ILE A 89 1.04 -3.64 0.67
C ILE A 89 0.19 -3.47 1.93
N LEU A 90 -0.22 -2.25 2.26
CA LEU A 90 -1.03 -1.95 3.43
C LEU A 90 -2.45 -2.55 3.35
N ASP A 91 -3.07 -2.58 2.16
CA ASP A 91 -4.35 -3.25 1.93
C ASP A 91 -4.27 -4.74 2.33
N HIS A 92 -3.19 -5.44 1.95
CA HIS A 92 -2.99 -6.84 2.32
C HIS A 92 -2.68 -7.04 3.81
N ILE A 93 -1.90 -6.14 4.41
CA ILE A 93 -1.67 -6.16 5.87
C ILE A 93 -3.01 -5.97 6.61
N PHE A 94 -3.82 -5.01 6.19
CA PHE A 94 -5.15 -4.77 6.76
C PHE A 94 -6.04 -6.01 6.62
N ALA A 95 -6.10 -6.64 5.45
CA ALA A 95 -6.86 -7.86 5.23
C ALA A 95 -6.38 -9.03 6.11
N THR A 96 -5.06 -9.18 6.26
CA THR A 96 -4.46 -10.22 7.12
C THR A 96 -4.83 -10.01 8.59
N LEU A 97 -4.74 -8.77 9.07
CA LEU A 97 -4.99 -8.41 10.46
C LEU A 97 -6.46 -8.23 10.81
N SER A 98 -7.37 -8.08 9.83
CA SER A 98 -8.82 -8.01 10.06
C SER A 98 -9.49 -9.39 10.01
N GLY A 99 -8.78 -10.42 9.55
CA GLY A 99 -9.29 -11.79 9.45
C GLY A 99 -9.68 -12.41 10.80
N GLN A 100 -10.69 -13.27 10.79
CA GLN A 100 -11.14 -13.99 11.99
C GLN A 100 -10.10 -14.98 12.51
N SER A 101 -9.18 -15.44 11.67
CA SER A 101 -8.13 -16.38 12.02
C SER A 101 -6.92 -15.76 12.72
N THR A 102 -6.87 -14.43 12.87
CA THR A 102 -5.84 -13.75 13.67
C THR A 102 -5.90 -14.27 15.11
N PRO A 103 -4.76 -14.59 15.75
CA PRO A 103 -4.77 -15.29 17.03
C PRO A 103 -5.51 -14.52 18.13
N HIS A 104 -6.37 -15.22 18.87
CA HIS A 104 -7.17 -14.62 19.94
C HIS A 104 -6.32 -14.11 21.12
N GLN A 105 -5.14 -14.70 21.34
CA GLN A 105 -4.22 -14.26 22.39
C GLN A 105 -3.46 -12.96 22.05
N TRP A 106 -3.54 -12.45 20.82
CA TRP A 106 -2.99 -11.15 20.48
C TRP A 106 -3.85 -10.04 21.07
N ASP A 107 -3.23 -8.94 21.50
CA ASP A 107 -3.94 -7.85 22.17
C ASP A 107 -4.96 -7.20 21.22
N HIS A 108 -6.24 -7.31 21.59
CA HIS A 108 -7.35 -6.83 20.77
C HIS A 108 -7.34 -5.31 20.61
N GLN A 109 -6.99 -4.55 21.65
CA GLN A 109 -7.01 -3.09 21.59
C GLN A 109 -5.89 -2.57 20.70
N ALA A 110 -4.68 -3.12 20.82
CA ALA A 110 -3.55 -2.82 19.95
C ALA A 110 -3.86 -3.19 18.49
N ARG A 111 -4.54 -4.32 18.27
CA ARG A 111 -5.03 -4.72 16.93
C ARG A 111 -5.98 -3.70 16.33
N GLN A 112 -7.02 -3.28 17.07
CA GLN A 112 -7.97 -2.28 16.59
C GLN A 112 -7.30 -0.94 16.32
N HIS A 113 -6.38 -0.52 17.19
CA HIS A 113 -5.60 0.69 16.98
C HIS A 113 -4.78 0.61 15.69
N LEU A 114 -4.09 -0.51 15.45
CA LEU A 114 -3.33 -0.72 14.23
C LEU A 114 -4.22 -0.72 12.98
N LEU A 115 -5.36 -1.41 13.01
CA LEU A 115 -6.32 -1.45 11.90
C LEU A 115 -6.86 -0.05 11.57
N ASN A 116 -7.19 0.74 12.59
CA ASN A 116 -7.65 2.13 12.39
C ASN A 116 -6.56 3.00 11.76
N ASN A 117 -5.32 2.88 12.25
CA ASN A 117 -4.17 3.60 11.68
C ASN A 117 -3.91 3.20 10.22
N LEU A 118 -3.95 1.90 9.92
CA LEU A 118 -3.83 1.38 8.55
C LEU A 118 -4.92 1.96 7.64
N HIS A 119 -6.18 1.92 8.07
CA HIS A 119 -7.31 2.43 7.31
C HIS A 119 -7.16 3.93 6.99
N HIS A 120 -6.85 4.75 7.99
CA HIS A 120 -6.61 6.18 7.79
C HIS A 120 -5.44 6.45 6.84
N TYR A 121 -4.35 5.69 6.97
CA TYR A 121 -3.17 5.89 6.15
C TYR A 121 -3.37 5.44 4.70
N ILE A 122 -4.10 4.33 4.47
CA ILE A 122 -4.53 3.91 3.13
C ILE A 122 -5.32 5.02 2.43
N HIS A 123 -6.30 5.62 3.12
CA HIS A 123 -7.02 6.79 2.60
C HIS A 123 -6.13 8.03 2.44
N HIS A 124 -5.10 8.18 3.28
CA HIS A 124 -4.13 9.24 3.09
C HIS A 124 -3.41 9.11 1.75
N LEU A 125 -2.92 7.91 1.43
CA LEU A 125 -2.19 7.62 0.19
C LEU A 125 -3.05 7.84 -1.07
N GLU A 126 -4.36 7.65 -1.00
CA GLU A 126 -5.28 7.88 -2.12
C GLU A 126 -5.25 9.33 -2.63
N ARG A 127 -4.91 10.30 -1.76
CA ARG A 127 -4.74 11.71 -2.17
C ARG A 127 -3.57 11.94 -3.13
N CYS A 128 -2.57 11.06 -3.11
CA CYS A 128 -1.44 11.08 -4.05
C CYS A 128 -1.75 10.34 -5.36
N LEU A 129 -2.78 9.49 -5.38
CA LEU A 129 -3.10 8.68 -6.54
C LEU A 129 -4.04 9.43 -7.48
N PRO A 130 -3.75 9.53 -8.78
CA PRO A 130 -4.71 10.10 -9.73
C PRO A 130 -5.93 9.18 -9.87
N ALA A 131 -7.07 9.75 -10.24
CA ALA A 131 -8.33 9.00 -10.35
C ALA A 131 -8.22 7.77 -11.26
N ASN A 132 -7.40 7.79 -12.32
CA ASN A 132 -7.16 6.62 -13.17
C ASN A 132 -6.38 5.48 -12.48
N MET A 133 -5.46 5.79 -11.56
CA MET A 133 -4.81 4.77 -10.72
C MET A 133 -5.76 4.22 -9.64
N MET A 134 -6.77 4.99 -9.23
CA MET A 134 -7.82 4.54 -8.31
C MET A 134 -8.95 3.75 -9.00
N ARG A 135 -9.39 4.19 -10.19
CA ARG A 135 -10.56 3.65 -10.91
C ARG A 135 -10.28 2.35 -11.64
N ILE A 136 -9.02 2.00 -11.82
CA ILE A 136 -8.64 0.78 -12.51
C ILE A 136 -7.99 -0.12 -11.47
N LYS A 137 -8.81 -0.96 -10.84
CA LYS A 137 -8.42 -2.11 -9.99
C LYS A 137 -7.42 -3.09 -10.66
N GLY A 138 -6.76 -2.74 -11.77
CA GLY A 138 -5.85 -3.58 -12.54
C GLY A 138 -4.90 -2.88 -13.52
N GLN A 139 -4.60 -1.58 -13.38
CA GLN A 139 -3.60 -0.88 -14.23
C GLN A 139 -2.55 -0.09 -13.43
N GLY A 140 -2.01 -0.65 -12.34
CA GLY A 140 -0.55 -0.55 -12.17
C GLY A 140 0.14 -1.21 -13.38
N PRO A 141 1.48 -1.25 -13.47
CA PRO A 141 2.08 -2.27 -14.34
C PRO A 141 1.45 -3.59 -13.91
N ARG A 142 0.60 -4.23 -14.73
CA ARG A 142 -0.23 -5.39 -14.30
C ARG A 142 0.61 -6.40 -13.50
N ASN A 143 1.86 -6.51 -13.89
CA ASN A 143 2.90 -7.27 -13.21
C ASN A 143 3.10 -6.92 -11.72
N ARG A 144 3.19 -5.65 -11.30
CA ARG A 144 3.44 -5.25 -9.89
C ARG A 144 2.29 -5.64 -8.97
N THR A 145 1.05 -5.28 -9.29
CA THR A 145 -0.11 -5.65 -8.46
C THR A 145 -0.25 -7.16 -8.36
N LEU A 146 -0.08 -7.88 -9.48
CA LEU A 146 -0.07 -9.35 -9.47
C LEU A 146 1.07 -9.93 -8.63
N THR A 147 2.25 -9.29 -8.65
CA THR A 147 3.42 -9.70 -7.88
C THR A 147 3.18 -9.53 -6.37
N ILE A 148 2.63 -8.38 -5.95
CA ILE A 148 2.23 -8.14 -4.55
C ILE A 148 1.16 -9.14 -4.12
N ASN A 149 0.11 -9.33 -4.93
CA ASN A 149 -0.95 -10.29 -4.65
C ASN A 149 -0.41 -11.72 -4.55
N LYS A 150 0.54 -12.10 -5.40
CA LYS A 150 1.19 -13.42 -5.34
C LYS A 150 1.98 -13.59 -4.04
N TYR A 151 2.76 -12.59 -3.63
CA TYR A 151 3.49 -12.61 -2.37
C TYR A 151 2.56 -12.79 -1.16
N PHE A 152 1.51 -11.97 -1.03
CA PHE A 152 0.57 -12.10 0.10
C PHE A 152 -0.30 -13.35 0.04
N ARG A 153 -0.69 -13.81 -1.16
CA ARG A 153 -1.37 -15.10 -1.31
C ARG A 153 -0.52 -16.24 -0.76
N HIS A 154 0.78 -16.22 -0.96
CA HIS A 154 1.64 -17.24 -0.37
C HIS A 154 1.69 -17.18 1.15
N ILE A 155 1.68 -15.99 1.75
CA ILE A 155 1.57 -15.81 3.20
C ILE A 155 0.26 -16.44 3.71
N HIS A 156 -0.86 -16.15 3.05
CA HIS A 156 -2.15 -16.76 3.41
C HIS A 156 -2.16 -18.28 3.23
N ASN A 157 -1.60 -18.79 2.12
CA ASN A 157 -1.48 -20.23 1.90
C ASN A 157 -0.61 -20.89 2.98
N PHE A 158 0.49 -20.24 3.40
CA PHE A 158 1.34 -20.73 4.48
C PHE A 158 0.57 -20.84 5.80
N LEU A 159 -0.24 -19.83 6.14
CA LEU A 159 -1.12 -19.91 7.31
C LEU A 159 -2.09 -21.11 7.22
N HIS A 160 -2.70 -21.32 6.04
CA HIS A 160 -3.62 -22.43 5.83
C HIS A 160 -2.92 -23.80 5.94
N THR A 161 -1.77 -24.00 5.30
CA THR A 161 -1.05 -25.29 5.33
C THR A 161 -0.48 -25.61 6.70
N HIS A 162 -0.28 -24.60 7.56
CA HIS A 162 0.18 -24.75 8.93
C HIS A 162 -0.95 -24.57 9.97
N ASN A 163 -2.21 -24.74 9.54
CA ASN A 163 -3.42 -24.73 10.37
C ASN A 163 -3.53 -23.52 11.31
N HIS A 164 -3.06 -22.34 10.88
CA HIS A 164 -3.06 -21.13 11.69
C HIS A 164 -2.39 -21.32 13.07
N SER A 165 -1.37 -22.19 13.15
CA SER A 165 -0.63 -22.43 14.40
C SER A 165 0.05 -21.17 14.93
N ALA A 166 0.39 -21.16 16.22
CA ALA A 166 1.10 -20.04 16.85
C ALA A 166 2.43 -19.71 16.13
N CYS A 167 3.17 -20.73 15.71
CA CYS A 167 4.41 -20.52 14.95
C CYS A 167 4.18 -20.02 13.52
N ALA A 168 3.09 -20.43 12.86
CA ALA A 168 2.75 -19.87 11.57
C ALA A 168 2.44 -18.37 11.67
N TRP A 169 1.69 -17.97 12.70
CA TRP A 169 1.39 -16.56 12.97
C TRP A 169 2.60 -15.76 13.44
N ASP A 170 3.55 -16.36 14.15
CA ASP A 170 4.83 -15.70 14.46
C ASP A 170 5.63 -15.42 13.19
N HIS A 171 5.67 -16.36 12.23
CA HIS A 171 6.28 -16.12 10.93
C HIS A 171 5.58 -14.99 10.17
N VAL A 172 4.23 -15.00 10.12
CA VAL A 172 3.47 -13.90 9.51
C VAL A 172 3.73 -12.58 10.19
N ARG A 173 3.80 -12.53 11.52
CA ARG A 173 4.15 -11.32 12.28
C ARG A 173 5.50 -10.74 11.84
N LEU A 174 6.51 -11.59 11.60
CA LEU A 174 7.81 -11.16 11.07
C LEU A 174 7.70 -10.61 9.64
N GLU A 175 6.94 -11.27 8.77
CA GLU A 175 6.68 -10.79 7.40
C GLU A 175 5.90 -9.47 7.36
N LEU A 176 4.93 -9.27 8.27
CA LEU A 176 4.21 -8.00 8.42
C LEU A 176 5.15 -6.89 8.89
N ARG A 177 6.03 -7.17 9.86
CA ARG A 177 7.07 -6.23 10.30
C ARG A 177 7.99 -5.84 9.13
N ALA A 178 8.48 -6.82 8.37
CA ALA A 178 9.31 -6.56 7.19
C ALA A 178 8.54 -5.75 6.13
N SER A 179 7.25 -6.03 5.95
CA SER A 179 6.40 -5.27 5.02
C SER A 179 6.23 -3.81 5.43
N PHE A 180 6.12 -3.50 6.73
CA PHE A 180 6.12 -2.11 7.20
C PHE A 180 7.46 -1.40 6.94
N GLN A 181 8.60 -2.09 7.08
CA GLN A 181 9.91 -1.51 6.74
C GLN A 181 10.04 -1.21 5.23
N ARG A 182 9.45 -2.07 4.39
CA ARG A 182 9.36 -1.83 2.95
C ARG A 182 8.45 -0.65 2.63
N VAL A 183 7.34 -0.50 3.34
CA VAL A 183 6.45 0.67 3.22
C VAL A 183 7.21 1.95 3.61
N ASP A 184 8.02 1.95 4.67
CA ASP A 184 8.87 3.09 5.01
C ASP A 184 9.78 3.48 3.82
N THR A 185 10.46 2.49 3.24
CA THR A 185 11.31 2.70 2.05
C THR A 185 10.53 3.34 0.88
N LEU A 186 9.28 2.93 0.67
CA LEU A 186 8.42 3.47 -0.38
C LEU A 186 7.97 4.90 -0.07
N ILE A 187 7.66 5.22 1.19
CA ILE A 187 7.30 6.58 1.63
C ILE A 187 8.44 7.56 1.32
N TRP A 188 9.71 7.14 1.49
CA TRP A 188 10.87 7.96 1.15
C TRP A 188 11.00 8.28 -0.35
N GLN A 189 10.38 7.48 -1.22
CA GLN A 189 10.39 7.65 -2.67
C GLN A 189 9.25 8.56 -3.19
N MET A 190 8.35 9.03 -2.32
CA MET A 190 7.20 9.86 -2.71
C MET A 190 7.54 11.36 -2.92
N LYS A 191 8.78 11.72 -3.28
CA LYS A 191 9.29 13.10 -3.42
C LYS A 191 9.08 13.73 -4.80
#